data_AF-A0A7S0JGM5-F1
#
_entry.id   AF-A0A7S0JGM5-F1
#
_cell.length_a   1.000
_cell.length_b   1.000
_cell.length_c   1.000
_cell.angle_alpha   90.00
_cell.angle_beta   90.00
_cell.angle_gamma   90.00
#
_symmetry.space_group_name_H-M   'P 1'
#
loop_
_entity.id
_entity.type
_entity.pdbx_description
1 polymer ?
#
loop_
_entity_poly.entity_id
_entity_poly.type
_entity_poly.pdbx_seq_one_letter_code
_entity_poly.pdbx_strand_id
1 'polypeptide(L)'
;VLNWESRELRALGRAARRIAATEALTVVASQTLKHTFFASLMAAVAVPAYIIKACDILDNPWAVAYERARKAGVLLASVLLSRQQGARPVVLIGFSLGAAVLWECLHEMARRSEKGEAVGAGIVQHVVFMGLPATSEAEQWMRLKRVVAGRIVNCYRPADLMLSVVYRANKMASDAAGLSHVRCDGVENINVAGLVKGHSKYRASVGKVLRRVQLDES
;
A
#
# COMPACT_ATOMS: atom_id res chain seq x y z
N VAL A 1 -31.65 15.05 6.44
CA VAL A 1 -30.72 14.16 5.72
C VAL A 1 -29.36 14.27 6.38
N LEU A 2 -28.95 13.26 7.16
CA LEU A 2 -27.63 13.21 7.79
C LEU A 2 -26.56 13.10 6.69
N ASN A 3 -25.76 14.14 6.53
CA ASN A 3 -24.68 14.19 5.55
C ASN A 3 -23.52 13.32 6.07
N TRP A 4 -23.60 12.01 5.86
CA TRP A 4 -22.66 10.98 6.35
C TRP A 4 -21.23 11.12 5.78
N GLU A 5 -21.01 11.97 4.78
CA GLU A 5 -19.67 12.33 4.34
C GLU A 5 -18.99 13.26 5.35
N SER A 6 -18.34 12.65 6.34
CA SER A 6 -17.37 13.33 7.19
C SER A 6 -16.29 14.02 6.33
N ARG A 7 -15.79 15.19 6.77
CA ARG A 7 -14.78 15.98 6.05
C ARG A 7 -13.55 15.12 5.71
N GLU A 8 -13.31 14.12 6.54
CA GLU A 8 -12.31 13.07 6.51
C GLU A 8 -12.52 12.11 5.32
N LEU A 9 -13.73 11.57 5.12
CA LEU A 9 -14.06 10.72 3.97
C LEU A 9 -13.94 11.49 2.65
N ARG A 10 -14.36 12.76 2.62
CA ARG A 10 -14.16 13.63 1.44
C ARG A 10 -12.69 13.90 1.16
N ALA A 11 -11.87 14.05 2.20
CA ALA A 11 -10.43 14.24 2.06
C ALA A 11 -9.75 12.97 1.50
N LEU A 12 -10.12 11.80 2.00
CA LEU A 12 -9.70 10.49 1.47
C LEU A 12 -10.08 10.34 -0.01
N GLY A 13 -11.33 10.64 -0.36
CA GLY A 13 -11.80 10.60 -1.75
C GLY A 13 -11.12 11.61 -2.67
N ARG A 14 -10.72 12.79 -2.18
CA ARG A 14 -9.92 13.77 -2.94
C ARG A 14 -8.49 13.30 -3.15
N ALA A 15 -7.86 12.74 -2.11
CA ALA A 15 -6.50 12.21 -2.20
C ALA A 15 -6.44 11.02 -3.19
N ALA A 16 -7.36 10.07 -3.08
CA ALA A 16 -7.46 8.93 -4.00
C ALA A 16 -7.70 9.36 -5.46
N ARG A 17 -8.52 10.39 -5.70
CA ARG A 17 -8.74 10.95 -7.05
C ARG A 17 -7.49 11.60 -7.63
N ARG A 18 -6.74 12.35 -6.83
CA ARG A 18 -5.47 12.97 -7.28
C ARG A 18 -4.43 11.91 -7.61
N ILE A 19 -4.32 10.88 -6.77
CA ILE A 19 -3.50 9.69 -6.98
C ILE A 19 -3.84 9.02 -8.34
N ALA A 20 -5.13 8.77 -8.61
CA ALA A 20 -5.56 8.15 -9.85
C ALA A 20 -5.36 9.05 -11.09
N ALA A 21 -5.54 10.37 -10.94
CA ALA A 21 -5.34 11.33 -12.02
C ALA A 21 -3.88 11.35 -12.49
N THR A 22 -2.92 11.29 -11.57
CA THR A 22 -1.50 11.32 -11.95
C THR A 22 -1.07 10.06 -12.70
N GLU A 23 -1.57 8.88 -12.32
CA GLU A 23 -1.32 7.67 -13.12
C GLU A 23 -1.82 7.80 -14.55
N ALA A 24 -3.05 8.30 -14.74
CA ALA A 24 -3.64 8.48 -16.05
C ALA A 24 -2.81 9.46 -16.90
N LEU A 25 -2.38 10.57 -16.31
CA LEU A 25 -1.57 11.58 -16.97
C LEU A 25 -0.20 11.02 -17.41
N THR A 26 0.46 10.22 -16.57
CA THR A 26 1.75 9.61 -16.94
C THR A 26 1.61 8.58 -18.05
N VAL A 27 0.53 7.79 -18.05
CA VAL A 27 0.23 6.86 -19.14
C VAL A 27 0.02 7.63 -20.45
N VAL A 28 -0.78 8.70 -20.43
CA VAL A 28 -1.04 9.54 -21.62
C VAL A 28 0.26 10.15 -22.13
N ALA A 29 1.07 10.77 -21.26
CA ALA A 29 2.36 11.34 -21.64
C ALA A 29 3.28 10.29 -22.30
N SER A 30 3.34 9.09 -21.73
CA SER A 30 4.16 7.99 -22.27
C SER A 30 3.70 7.48 -23.65
N GLN A 31 2.42 7.61 -24.00
CA GLN A 31 1.89 7.22 -25.30
C GLN A 31 2.15 8.30 -26.35
N THR A 32 1.90 9.57 -26.01
CA THR A 32 2.15 10.71 -26.92
C THR A 32 3.62 10.81 -27.34
N LEU A 33 4.55 10.55 -26.41
CA LEU A 33 5.99 10.58 -26.69
C LEU A 33 6.46 9.49 -27.67
N LYS A 34 5.70 8.41 -27.87
CA LYS A 34 6.06 7.32 -28.80
C LYS A 34 5.76 7.64 -30.27
N HIS A 35 4.93 8.65 -30.53
CA HIS A 35 4.46 8.97 -31.89
C HIS A 35 5.28 10.07 -32.60
N THR A 36 6.38 10.54 -32.02
CA THR A 36 7.24 11.59 -32.60
C THR A 36 8.51 11.04 -33.24
N PHE A 37 8.98 11.66 -34.33
CA PHE A 37 10.20 11.24 -35.05
C PHE A 37 11.48 11.28 -34.19
N PHE A 38 11.48 12.10 -33.13
CA PHE A 38 12.52 12.16 -32.09
C PHE A 38 12.16 11.36 -30.83
N ALA A 39 11.26 10.37 -30.91
CA ALA A 39 10.73 9.64 -29.75
C ALA A 39 11.83 9.09 -28.83
N SER A 40 12.95 8.60 -29.37
CA SER A 40 14.07 8.10 -28.57
C SER A 40 14.76 9.20 -27.76
N LEU A 41 15.10 10.33 -28.40
CA LEU A 41 15.78 11.46 -27.75
C LEU A 41 14.84 12.23 -26.81
N MET A 42 13.59 12.43 -27.22
CA MET A 42 12.56 13.03 -26.38
C MET A 42 12.18 12.13 -25.22
N ALA A 43 12.08 10.81 -25.39
CA ALA A 43 11.83 9.91 -24.27
C ALA A 43 12.97 9.95 -23.23
N ALA A 44 14.22 10.07 -23.67
CA ALA A 44 15.38 10.13 -22.78
C ALA A 44 15.36 11.34 -21.83
N VAL A 45 14.77 12.47 -22.24
CA VAL A 45 14.73 13.71 -21.43
C VAL A 45 13.33 13.99 -20.87
N ALA A 46 12.29 13.83 -21.69
CA ALA A 46 10.92 14.16 -21.33
C ALA A 46 10.33 13.20 -20.29
N VAL A 47 10.66 11.90 -20.33
CA VAL A 47 10.16 10.95 -19.32
C VAL A 47 10.72 11.28 -17.93
N PRO A 48 12.05 11.47 -17.74
CA PRO A 48 12.58 11.94 -16.46
C PRO A 48 12.02 13.30 -16.02
N ALA A 49 11.96 14.30 -16.91
CA ALA A 49 11.46 15.63 -16.57
C ALA A 49 9.97 15.62 -16.17
N TYR A 50 9.17 14.81 -16.85
CA TYR A 50 7.76 14.63 -16.52
C TYR A 50 7.57 13.91 -15.18
N ILE A 51 8.36 12.88 -14.91
CA ILE A 51 8.38 12.18 -13.62
C ILE A 51 8.71 13.15 -12.49
N ILE A 52 9.76 13.98 -12.64
CA ILE A 52 10.16 14.97 -11.62
C ILE A 52 9.01 15.96 -11.36
N LYS A 53 8.41 16.53 -12.41
CA LYS A 53 7.24 17.42 -12.25
C LYS A 53 6.04 16.74 -11.59
N ALA A 54 5.80 15.47 -11.91
CA ALA A 54 4.74 14.70 -11.28
C ALA A 54 5.02 14.42 -9.80
N CYS A 55 6.29 14.19 -9.40
CA CYS A 55 6.71 14.07 -8.00
C CYS A 55 6.35 15.34 -7.21
N ASP A 56 6.78 16.52 -7.69
CA ASP A 56 6.57 17.79 -6.97
C ASP A 56 5.08 18.07 -6.69
N ILE A 57 4.20 17.69 -7.62
CA ILE A 57 2.75 17.86 -7.48
C ILE A 57 2.15 16.84 -6.50
N LEU A 58 2.74 15.64 -6.43
CA LEU A 58 2.24 14.52 -5.65
C LEU A 58 2.77 14.46 -4.22
N ASP A 59 3.95 14.99 -3.94
CA ASP A 59 4.66 14.80 -2.67
C ASP A 59 3.83 15.26 -1.47
N ASN A 60 3.26 16.47 -1.53
CA ASN A 60 2.45 17.00 -0.44
C ASN A 60 1.11 16.24 -0.26
N PRO A 61 0.26 16.03 -1.30
CA PRO A 61 -0.95 15.23 -1.16
C PRO A 61 -0.70 13.79 -0.69
N TRP A 62 0.36 13.15 -1.17
CA TRP A 62 0.69 11.79 -0.78
C TRP A 62 1.17 11.73 0.66
N ALA A 63 2.09 12.60 1.09
CA ALA A 63 2.58 12.62 2.46
C ALA A 63 1.44 12.84 3.45
N VAL A 64 0.52 13.76 3.16
CA VAL A 64 -0.70 13.97 3.96
C VAL A 64 -1.58 12.72 4.00
N ALA A 65 -1.74 12.03 2.87
CA ALA A 65 -2.55 10.83 2.80
C ALA A 65 -1.91 9.65 3.55
N TYR A 66 -0.59 9.50 3.45
CA TYR A 66 0.18 8.49 4.18
C TYR A 66 0.13 8.75 5.69
N GLU A 67 0.34 10.00 6.14
CA GLU A 67 0.25 10.37 7.56
C GLU A 67 -1.16 10.11 8.14
N ARG A 68 -2.20 10.28 7.32
CA ARG A 68 -3.57 9.89 7.70
C ARG A 68 -3.74 8.38 7.79
N ALA A 69 -3.17 7.63 6.85
CA ALA A 69 -3.17 6.17 6.90
C ALA A 69 -2.48 5.67 8.17
N ARG A 70 -1.37 6.29 8.56
CA ARG A 70 -0.66 6.00 9.82
C ARG A 70 -1.54 6.20 11.05
N LYS A 71 -2.18 7.37 11.17
CA LYS A 71 -3.12 7.65 12.28
C LYS A 71 -4.28 6.67 12.31
N ALA A 72 -4.85 6.34 11.15
CA ALA A 72 -5.93 5.36 11.05
C ALA A 72 -5.47 3.95 11.47
N GLY A 73 -4.24 3.55 11.13
CA GLY A 73 -3.64 2.29 11.54
C GLY A 73 -3.50 2.17 13.07
N VAL A 74 -3.01 3.21 13.72
CA VAL A 74 -2.91 3.27 15.19
C VAL A 74 -4.28 3.18 15.88
N LEU A 75 -5.30 3.82 15.31
CA LEU A 75 -6.68 3.71 15.81
C LEU A 75 -7.24 2.29 15.60
N LEU A 76 -7.02 1.69 14.42
CA LEU A 76 -7.42 0.32 14.14
C LEU A 76 -6.77 -0.66 15.11
N ALA A 77 -5.48 -0.49 15.41
CA ALA A 77 -4.77 -1.29 16.40
C ALA A 77 -5.43 -1.18 17.79
N SER A 78 -5.80 0.03 18.21
CA SER A 78 -6.47 0.27 19.48
C SER A 78 -7.83 -0.45 19.54
N VAL A 79 -8.60 -0.40 18.45
CA VAL A 79 -9.89 -1.10 18.34
C VAL A 79 -9.69 -2.62 18.41
N LEU A 80 -8.75 -3.17 17.66
CA LEU A 80 -8.50 -4.61 17.63
C LEU A 80 -8.01 -5.13 18.99
N LEU A 81 -7.07 -4.43 19.64
CA LEU A 81 -6.55 -4.78 20.96
C LEU A 81 -7.60 -4.64 22.07
N SER A 82 -8.57 -3.73 21.91
CA SER A 82 -9.65 -3.56 22.89
C SER A 82 -10.60 -4.76 22.96
N ARG A 83 -10.63 -5.60 21.91
CA ARG A 83 -11.51 -6.77 21.78
C ARG A 83 -13.00 -6.50 22.05
N GLN A 84 -13.46 -5.26 21.88
CA GLN A 84 -14.88 -4.92 22.03
C GLN A 84 -15.78 -5.66 21.04
N GLN A 85 -15.22 -6.10 19.91
CA GLN A 85 -15.92 -6.89 18.87
C GLN A 85 -15.84 -8.41 19.11
N GLY A 86 -15.35 -8.84 20.28
CA GLY A 86 -15.13 -10.24 20.63
C GLY A 86 -13.72 -10.75 20.26
N ALA A 87 -13.52 -12.06 20.43
CA ALA A 87 -12.24 -12.73 20.22
C ALA A 87 -12.11 -13.43 18.86
N ARG A 88 -13.00 -13.15 17.91
CA ARG A 88 -12.97 -13.79 16.59
C ARG A 88 -11.72 -13.34 15.82
N PRO A 89 -10.89 -14.27 15.30
CA PRO A 89 -9.75 -13.91 14.47
C PRO A 89 -10.19 -13.13 13.21
N VAL A 90 -9.42 -12.12 12.83
CA VAL A 90 -9.71 -11.26 11.67
C VAL A 90 -8.74 -11.53 10.53
N VAL A 91 -9.24 -11.38 9.29
CA VAL A 91 -8.42 -11.35 8.08
C VAL A 91 -8.33 -9.91 7.59
N LEU A 92 -7.13 -9.39 7.44
CA LEU A 92 -6.87 -8.01 7.04
C LEU A 92 -6.39 -7.96 5.59
N ILE A 93 -7.11 -7.23 4.74
CA ILE A 93 -6.79 -7.10 3.32
C ILE A 93 -6.72 -5.61 2.98
N GLY A 94 -5.59 -5.16 2.46
CA GLY A 94 -5.36 -3.75 2.16
C GLY A 94 -4.58 -3.57 0.87
N PHE A 95 -4.92 -2.53 0.11
CA PHE A 95 -4.16 -2.11 -1.06
C PHE A 95 -3.76 -0.64 -0.96
N SER A 96 -2.63 -0.26 -1.55
CA SER A 96 -2.14 1.13 -1.56
C SER A 96 -2.10 1.73 -0.14
N LEU A 97 -2.70 2.90 0.09
CA LEU A 97 -2.82 3.50 1.42
C LEU A 97 -3.60 2.63 2.42
N GLY A 98 -4.52 1.79 1.97
CA GLY A 98 -5.17 0.80 2.83
C GLY A 98 -4.18 -0.26 3.34
N ALA A 99 -3.22 -0.65 2.51
CA ALA A 99 -2.12 -1.52 2.95
C ALA A 99 -1.24 -0.80 3.99
N ALA A 100 -1.00 0.50 3.83
CA ALA A 100 -0.28 1.31 4.82
C ALA A 100 -1.03 1.41 6.16
N VAL A 101 -2.37 1.52 6.15
CA VAL A 101 -3.18 1.45 7.39
C VAL A 101 -2.93 0.13 8.12
N LEU A 102 -2.96 -1.00 7.41
CA LEU A 102 -2.74 -2.31 8.01
C LEU A 102 -1.31 -2.47 8.52
N TRP A 103 -0.33 -1.97 7.78
CA TRP A 103 1.08 -1.98 8.16
C TRP A 103 1.29 -1.29 9.52
N GLU A 104 0.80 -0.05 9.63
CA GLU A 104 0.92 0.76 10.84
C GLU A 104 0.09 0.18 12.00
N CYS A 105 -1.06 -0.41 11.69
CA CYS A 105 -1.86 -1.15 12.66
C CYS A 105 -1.08 -2.32 13.29
N LEU A 106 -0.50 -3.19 12.47
CA LEU A 106 0.21 -4.38 12.96
C LEU A 106 1.48 -4.00 13.73
N HIS A 107 2.20 -2.97 13.28
CA HIS A 107 3.36 -2.45 14.01
C HIS A 107 2.97 -1.88 15.38
N GLU A 108 1.88 -1.12 15.48
CA GLU A 108 1.40 -0.61 16.76
C GLU A 108 0.94 -1.75 17.67
N MET A 109 0.25 -2.77 17.13
CA MET A 109 -0.12 -3.97 17.91
C MET A 109 1.11 -4.71 18.44
N ALA A 110 2.14 -4.89 17.62
CA ALA A 110 3.38 -5.54 18.01
C ALA A 110 4.09 -4.72 19.09
N ARG A 111 4.21 -3.40 18.90
CA ARG A 111 4.83 -2.48 19.87
C ARG A 111 4.11 -2.51 21.23
N ARG A 112 2.77 -2.49 21.25
CA ARG A 112 2.00 -2.56 22.50
C ARG A 112 2.14 -3.92 23.18
N SER A 113 2.23 -4.99 22.41
CA SER A 113 2.48 -6.34 22.92
C SER A 113 3.88 -6.47 23.53
N GLU A 114 4.90 -5.92 22.87
CA GLU A 114 6.29 -5.87 23.36
C GLU A 114 6.43 -5.13 24.70
N LYS A 115 5.62 -4.09 24.91
CA LYS A 115 5.60 -3.33 26.16
C LYS A 115 4.72 -3.93 27.26
N GLY A 116 4.01 -5.02 26.99
CA GLY A 116 3.04 -5.60 27.92
C GLY A 116 1.77 -4.76 28.12
N GLU A 117 1.51 -3.80 27.23
CA GLU A 117 0.32 -2.92 27.30
C GLU A 117 -0.96 -3.64 26.84
N ALA A 118 -0.83 -4.65 25.98
CA ALA A 118 -1.94 -5.46 25.46
C ALA A 118 -1.44 -6.81 24.91
N VAL A 119 -2.35 -7.76 24.65
CA VAL A 119 -2.02 -9.04 24.01
C VAL A 119 -2.51 -9.04 22.57
N GLY A 120 -1.61 -8.80 21.60
CA GLY A 120 -1.93 -8.78 20.17
C GLY A 120 -1.98 -10.16 19.50
N ALA A 121 -1.37 -11.17 20.11
CA ALA A 121 -1.29 -12.52 19.54
C ALA A 121 -2.68 -13.15 19.37
N GLY A 122 -2.88 -13.83 18.23
CA GLY A 122 -4.12 -14.54 17.92
C GLY A 122 -5.31 -13.65 17.53
N ILE A 123 -5.13 -12.33 17.40
CA ILE A 123 -6.19 -11.44 16.89
C ILE A 123 -6.26 -11.47 15.38
N VAL A 124 -5.11 -11.38 14.71
CA VAL A 124 -5.04 -11.35 13.25
C VAL A 124 -4.65 -12.74 12.74
N GLN A 125 -5.53 -13.35 11.96
CA GLN A 125 -5.31 -14.67 11.36
C GLN A 125 -4.44 -14.55 10.10
N HIS A 126 -4.86 -13.71 9.15
CA HIS A 126 -4.15 -13.51 7.88
C HIS A 126 -4.05 -12.03 7.55
N VAL A 127 -2.97 -11.63 6.89
CA VAL A 127 -2.84 -10.29 6.31
C VAL A 127 -2.38 -10.36 4.85
N VAL A 128 -3.03 -9.58 3.99
CA VAL A 128 -2.66 -9.40 2.58
C VAL A 128 -2.41 -7.93 2.30
N PHE A 129 -1.18 -7.64 1.90
CA PHE A 129 -0.76 -6.33 1.43
C PHE A 129 -0.72 -6.32 -0.09
N MET A 130 -1.28 -5.29 -0.72
CA MET A 130 -1.24 -5.10 -2.18
C MET A 130 -0.66 -3.74 -2.52
N GLY A 131 0.51 -3.70 -3.17
CA GLY A 131 1.16 -2.44 -3.53
C GLY A 131 1.48 -1.56 -2.31
N LEU A 132 2.03 -2.18 -1.25
CA LEU A 132 2.32 -1.53 0.02
C LEU A 132 3.43 -0.46 -0.10
N PRO A 133 3.14 0.81 0.24
CA PRO A 133 4.14 1.88 0.26
C PRO A 133 4.95 1.92 1.58
N ALA A 134 5.55 0.79 1.97
CA ALA A 134 6.40 0.70 3.16
C ALA A 134 7.69 -0.06 2.84
N THR A 135 8.67 -0.01 3.75
CA THR A 135 9.97 -0.67 3.57
C THR A 135 9.86 -2.18 3.35
N SER A 136 10.74 -2.72 2.52
CA SER A 136 10.94 -4.17 2.34
C SER A 136 11.97 -4.77 3.31
N GLU A 137 12.45 -4.02 4.30
CA GLU A 137 13.44 -4.47 5.29
C GLU A 137 12.92 -5.62 6.15
N ALA A 138 13.64 -6.74 6.14
CA ALA A 138 13.21 -7.98 6.79
C ALA A 138 12.90 -7.80 8.29
N GLU A 139 13.66 -6.97 9.00
CA GLU A 139 13.45 -6.70 10.42
C GLU A 139 12.04 -6.16 10.71
N GLN A 140 11.56 -5.22 9.91
CA GLN A 140 10.21 -4.67 10.11
C GLN A 140 9.15 -5.73 9.89
N TRP A 141 9.30 -6.56 8.86
CA TRP A 141 8.39 -7.66 8.54
C TRP A 141 8.39 -8.77 9.59
N MET A 142 9.54 -9.10 10.17
CA MET A 142 9.65 -10.10 11.25
C MET A 142 8.81 -9.71 12.48
N ARG A 143 8.65 -8.42 12.76
CA ARG A 143 7.83 -7.94 13.90
C ARG A 143 6.35 -8.28 13.74
N LEU A 144 5.84 -8.31 12.51
CA LEU A 144 4.42 -8.64 12.24
C LEU A 144 4.08 -10.07 12.68
N LYS A 145 5.05 -10.99 12.63
CA LYS A 145 4.87 -12.39 13.07
C LYS A 145 4.49 -12.53 14.55
N ARG A 146 4.69 -11.49 15.37
CA ARG A 146 4.28 -11.48 16.78
C ARG A 146 2.78 -11.36 16.97
N VAL A 147 2.07 -10.80 15.97
CA VAL A 147 0.65 -10.44 16.08
C VAL A 147 -0.21 -11.09 14.98
N VAL A 148 0.40 -11.58 13.91
CA VAL A 148 -0.27 -12.35 12.86
C VAL A 148 -0.01 -13.84 13.09
N ALA A 149 -1.08 -14.61 13.30
CA ALA A 149 -0.99 -16.04 13.61
C ALA A 149 -0.78 -16.92 12.38
N GLY A 150 -1.26 -16.48 11.21
CA GLY A 150 -1.16 -17.21 9.95
C GLY A 150 -0.38 -16.44 8.89
N ARG A 151 -0.85 -16.55 7.66
CA ARG A 151 -0.20 -16.04 6.44
C ARG A 151 -0.01 -14.51 6.45
N ILE A 152 1.22 -14.09 6.15
CA ILE A 152 1.59 -12.71 5.82
C ILE A 152 1.94 -12.68 4.33
N VAL A 153 1.09 -12.03 3.52
CA VAL A 153 1.23 -12.04 2.06
C VAL A 153 1.54 -10.63 1.55
N ASN A 154 2.67 -10.49 0.87
CA ASN A 154 3.06 -9.30 0.11
C ASN A 154 2.76 -9.50 -1.38
N CYS A 155 1.73 -8.83 -1.90
CA CYS A 155 1.43 -8.75 -3.32
C CYS A 155 2.11 -7.52 -3.93
N TYR A 156 3.09 -7.75 -4.80
CA TYR A 156 3.95 -6.69 -5.36
C TYR A 156 3.88 -6.63 -6.88
N ARG A 157 4.19 -5.44 -7.42
CA ARG A 157 4.27 -5.17 -8.86
C ARG A 157 5.51 -4.31 -9.14
N PRO A 158 6.58 -4.88 -9.73
CA PRO A 158 7.82 -4.14 -10.00
C PRO A 158 7.63 -2.90 -10.89
N ALA A 159 6.72 -2.97 -11.86
CA ALA A 159 6.47 -1.87 -12.79
C ALA A 159 5.41 -0.85 -12.31
N ASP A 160 5.11 -0.79 -11.01
CA ASP A 160 4.19 0.19 -10.44
C ASP A 160 4.80 1.59 -10.46
N LEU A 161 4.48 2.33 -11.52
CA LEU A 161 5.05 3.63 -11.79
C LEU A 161 4.69 4.65 -10.71
N MET A 162 3.46 4.63 -10.21
CA MET A 162 3.04 5.58 -9.20
C MET A 162 3.78 5.36 -7.89
N LEU A 163 3.81 4.12 -7.42
CA LEU A 163 4.52 3.77 -6.19
C LEU A 163 6.03 4.05 -6.33
N SER A 164 6.60 3.75 -7.50
CA SER A 164 8.01 4.01 -7.81
C SER A 164 8.39 5.48 -7.82
N VAL A 165 7.50 6.35 -8.30
CA VAL A 165 7.71 7.81 -8.36
C VAL A 165 7.67 8.38 -6.96
N VAL A 166 6.60 8.08 -6.23
CA VAL A 166 6.36 8.64 -4.90
C VAL A 166 7.39 8.14 -3.87
N TYR A 167 7.69 6.84 -3.86
CA TYR A 167 8.60 6.28 -2.87
C TYR A 167 10.05 6.77 -3.06
N ARG A 168 10.47 6.97 -4.32
CA ARG A 168 11.78 7.56 -4.64
C ARG A 168 11.86 9.05 -4.37
N ALA A 169 10.78 9.81 -4.61
CA ALA A 169 10.72 11.23 -4.27
C ALA A 169 10.92 11.48 -2.76
N ASN A 170 10.43 10.57 -1.92
CA ASN A 170 10.58 10.63 -0.47
C ASN A 170 11.94 10.13 0.06
N LYS A 171 12.93 9.89 -0.81
CA LYS A 171 14.32 9.52 -0.47
C LYS A 171 14.45 8.37 0.54
N MET A 172 13.54 7.40 0.51
CA MET A 172 13.66 6.21 1.37
C MET A 172 14.81 5.33 0.87
N ALA A 173 15.69 4.88 1.78
CA ALA A 173 16.92 4.18 1.44
C ALA A 173 16.70 2.70 1.05
N SER A 174 15.61 2.10 1.52
CA SER A 174 15.19 0.74 1.20
C SER A 174 14.25 0.72 -0.02
N ASP A 175 13.97 -0.46 -0.58
CA ASP A 175 12.94 -0.61 -1.60
C ASP A 175 11.53 -0.64 -0.96
N ALA A 176 10.52 -0.21 -1.71
CA ALA A 176 9.13 -0.38 -1.27
C ALA A 176 8.69 -1.83 -1.44
N ALA A 177 8.07 -2.42 -0.41
CA ALA A 177 7.55 -3.78 -0.46
C ALA A 177 6.51 -4.01 -1.57
N GLY A 178 5.76 -2.98 -1.97
CA GLY A 178 4.85 -3.06 -3.11
C GLY A 178 5.53 -3.13 -4.49
N LEU A 179 6.84 -2.88 -4.57
CA LEU A 179 7.65 -2.92 -5.80
C LEU A 179 8.53 -4.18 -5.88
N SER A 180 8.89 -4.78 -4.75
CA SER A 180 9.89 -5.84 -4.71
C SER A 180 9.51 -6.98 -3.77
N HIS A 181 10.26 -8.07 -3.89
CA HIS A 181 10.15 -9.22 -3.00
C HIS A 181 10.72 -8.88 -1.62
N VAL A 182 9.94 -9.12 -0.56
CA VAL A 182 10.38 -8.99 0.83
C VAL A 182 11.15 -10.25 1.21
N ARG A 183 12.44 -10.11 1.52
CA ARG A 183 13.32 -11.23 1.91
C ARG A 183 13.21 -11.51 3.41
N CYS A 184 12.04 -11.97 3.85
CA CYS A 184 11.78 -12.34 5.24
C CYS A 184 11.15 -13.73 5.29
N ASP A 185 11.65 -14.59 6.18
CA ASP A 185 11.08 -15.92 6.37
C ASP A 185 9.65 -15.85 6.94
N GLY A 186 8.76 -16.67 6.38
CA GLY A 186 7.32 -16.66 6.67
C GLY A 186 6.52 -15.54 5.99
N VAL A 187 7.12 -14.73 5.12
CA VAL A 187 6.41 -13.78 4.26
C VAL A 187 6.26 -14.37 2.86
N GLU A 188 5.02 -14.54 2.43
CA GLU A 188 4.69 -15.00 1.08
C GLU A 188 4.72 -13.82 0.11
N ASN A 189 5.47 -13.93 -0.97
CA ASN A 189 5.55 -12.88 -1.98
C ASN A 189 4.88 -13.32 -3.27
N ILE A 190 3.89 -12.54 -3.73
CA ILE A 190 3.11 -12.84 -4.93
C ILE A 190 3.25 -11.69 -5.92
N ASN A 191 3.87 -11.97 -7.07
CA ASN A 191 3.93 -11.01 -8.17
C ASN A 191 2.56 -10.91 -8.85
N VAL A 192 1.94 -9.72 -8.79
CA VAL A 192 0.61 -9.47 -9.36
C VAL A 192 0.64 -8.70 -10.68
N ALA A 193 1.80 -8.52 -11.33
CA ALA A 193 1.92 -7.79 -12.59
C ALA A 193 1.06 -8.35 -13.74
N GLY A 194 0.77 -9.66 -13.71
CA GLY A 194 -0.15 -10.30 -14.65
C GLY A 194 -1.62 -9.88 -14.45
N LEU A 195 -2.01 -9.57 -13.21
CA LEU A 195 -3.39 -9.31 -12.78
C LEU A 195 -3.72 -7.82 -12.65
N VAL A 196 -2.76 -7.03 -12.16
CA VAL A 196 -2.89 -5.61 -11.89
C VAL A 196 -2.06 -4.84 -12.91
N LYS A 197 -2.74 -4.12 -13.82
CA LYS A 197 -2.10 -3.37 -14.91
C LYS A 197 -1.71 -1.93 -14.57
N GLY A 198 -2.01 -1.46 -13.35
CA GLY A 198 -1.64 -0.14 -12.81
C GLY A 198 -2.14 0.02 -11.36
N HIS A 199 -1.61 0.97 -10.58
CA HIS A 199 -1.91 1.13 -9.15
C HIS A 199 -3.40 1.43 -8.92
N SER A 200 -3.99 2.28 -9.76
CA SER A 200 -5.43 2.59 -9.79
C SER A 200 -6.32 1.37 -10.06
N LYS A 201 -5.77 0.29 -10.62
CA LYS A 201 -6.49 -0.94 -10.93
C LYS A 201 -6.49 -1.95 -9.78
N TYR A 202 -5.79 -1.70 -8.67
CA TYR A 202 -5.86 -2.58 -7.49
C TYR A 202 -7.30 -2.79 -7.05
N ARG A 203 -8.10 -1.71 -6.92
CA ARG A 203 -9.52 -1.79 -6.49
C ARG A 203 -10.35 -2.75 -7.35
N ALA A 204 -10.21 -2.69 -8.67
CA ALA A 204 -10.95 -3.55 -9.59
C ALA A 204 -10.40 -4.98 -9.66
N SER A 205 -9.17 -5.19 -9.18
CA SER A 205 -8.45 -6.45 -9.30
C SER A 205 -8.36 -7.22 -7.97
N VAL A 206 -8.84 -6.65 -6.86
CA VAL A 206 -8.79 -7.28 -5.52
C VAL A 206 -9.27 -8.73 -5.57
N GLY A 207 -10.46 -9.00 -6.11
CA GLY A 207 -10.98 -10.38 -6.19
C GLY A 207 -10.11 -11.33 -7.04
N LYS A 208 -9.45 -10.84 -8.09
CA LYS A 208 -8.52 -11.66 -8.88
C LYS A 208 -7.24 -11.96 -8.09
N VAL A 209 -6.75 -10.97 -7.34
CA VAL A 209 -5.59 -11.13 -6.46
C VAL A 209 -5.91 -12.11 -5.33
N LEU A 210 -7.06 -11.98 -4.66
CA LEU A 210 -7.46 -12.87 -3.56
C LEU A 210 -7.61 -14.33 -4.00
N ARG A 211 -8.22 -14.58 -5.17
CA ARG A 211 -8.21 -15.92 -5.78
C ARG A 211 -6.81 -16.46 -6.02
N ARG A 212 -5.89 -15.61 -6.48
CA ARG A 212 -4.49 -16.00 -6.69
C ARG A 212 -3.73 -16.25 -5.38
N VAL A 213 -4.12 -15.56 -4.30
CA VAL A 213 -3.61 -15.76 -2.93
C VAL A 213 -4.24 -16.99 -2.28
N GLN A 214 -5.36 -17.51 -2.81
CA GLN A 214 -6.10 -18.65 -2.27
C GLN A 214 -6.58 -18.41 -0.84
N LEU A 215 -7.21 -17.24 -0.60
CA LEU A 215 -7.89 -16.94 0.67
C LEU A 215 -9.42 -17.08 0.58
N ASP A 216 -9.96 -17.32 -0.62
CA ASP A 216 -11.40 -17.47 -0.86
C ASP A 216 -11.94 -18.87 -0.51
N GLU A 217 -11.11 -19.80 -0.01
CA GLU A 217 -11.46 -21.20 0.28
C GLU A 217 -11.33 -21.61 1.77
N SER A 218 -11.42 -20.67 2.70
CA SER A 218 -11.39 -20.96 4.16
C SER A 218 -12.77 -20.84 4.81
#